data_AF-A0A2H9U5B3-F1
#
_entry.id   AF-A0A2H9U5B3-F1
#
_cell.length_a   1.000
_cell.length_b   1.000
_cell.length_c   1.000
_cell.angle_alpha   90.00
_cell.angle_beta   90.00
_cell.angle_gamma   90.00
#
_symmetry.space_group_name_H-M   'P 1'
#
loop_
_entity.id
_entity.type
_entity.pdbx_description
1 polymer ?
#
loop_
_entity_poly.entity_id
_entity_poly.type
_entity_poly.pdbx_seq_one_letter_code
_entity_poly.pdbx_strand_id
1 'polypeptide(L)'
;MSLLVVVFDLFVFTPWVKKWRDNAARIQEVFDTNLFELEWNEIVVGKKPEYELAYEKAKKYGLDAERIVNLKEWYPTVIDKVTSIFGVFFCQRVNIYWDTRMRLRYSLAVRMILVLIELGVMGYGIYTKKDMF
;
A
#
# COMPACT_ATOMS: atom_id res chain seq x y z
N MET A 1 10.19 -26.92 11.74
CA MET A 1 9.55 -26.23 10.60
C MET A 1 8.93 -24.89 11.01
N SER A 2 8.05 -24.83 12.00
CA SER A 2 7.41 -23.58 12.47
C SER A 2 8.39 -22.50 12.93
N LEU A 3 9.44 -22.87 13.68
CA LEU A 3 10.47 -21.92 14.14
C LEU A 3 11.25 -21.27 12.99
N LEU A 4 11.57 -22.04 11.94
CA LEU A 4 12.29 -21.54 10.76
C LEU A 4 11.46 -20.53 9.97
N VAL A 5 10.15 -20.77 9.85
CA VAL A 5 9.23 -19.84 9.19
C VAL A 5 9.15 -18.51 9.94
N VAL A 6 9.03 -18.55 11.27
CA VAL A 6 8.98 -17.34 12.11
C VAL A 6 10.29 -16.55 12.03
N VAL A 7 11.44 -17.24 12.06
CA VAL A 7 12.75 -16.59 11.90
C VAL A 7 12.86 -15.94 10.52
N PHE A 8 12.47 -16.63 9.45
CA PHE A 8 12.48 -16.05 8.11
C PHE A 8 11.56 -14.82 8.00
N ASP A 9 10.36 -14.88 8.57
CA ASP A 9 9.42 -13.77 8.58
C ASP A 9 9.99 -12.52 9.29
N LEU A 10 10.57 -12.71 10.47
CA LEU A 10 11.10 -11.63 11.30
C LEU A 10 12.32 -10.94 10.66
N PHE A 11 13.21 -11.71 10.06
CA PHE A 11 14.47 -11.18 9.53
C PHE A 11 14.41 -10.79 8.05
N VAL A 12 13.52 -11.39 7.26
CA VAL A 12 13.48 -11.18 5.81
C VAL A 12 12.18 -10.51 5.38
N PHE A 13 11.04 -11.13 5.67
CA PHE A 13 9.76 -10.70 5.11
C PHE A 13 9.28 -9.36 5.72
N THR A 14 9.28 -9.26 7.04
CA THR A 14 8.83 -8.05 7.75
C THR A 14 9.68 -6.82 7.42
N PRO A 15 11.04 -6.87 7.47
CA PRO A 15 11.87 -5.74 7.07
C PRO A 15 11.70 -5.35 5.60
N TRP A 16 11.51 -6.33 4.72
CA TRP A 16 11.31 -6.08 3.30
C TRP A 16 10.00 -5.33 3.04
N VAL A 17 8.88 -5.81 3.59
CA VAL A 17 7.57 -5.14 3.49
C VAL A 17 7.61 -3.76 4.13
N LYS A 18 8.25 -3.63 5.29
CA LYS A 18 8.43 -2.34 5.98
C LYS A 18 9.15 -1.33 5.09
N LYS A 19 10.24 -1.72 4.43
CA LYS A 19 10.98 -0.84 3.51
C LYS A 19 10.10 -0.30 2.39
N TRP A 20 9.27 -1.14 1.77
CA TRP A 20 8.35 -0.70 0.71
C TRP A 20 7.31 0.29 1.23
N ARG A 21 6.71 -0.02 2.39
CA ARG A 21 5.72 0.84 3.03
C ARG A 21 6.29 2.20 3.41
N ASP A 22 7.47 2.22 4.03
CA ASP A 22 8.11 3.45 4.49
C ASP A 22 8.51 4.32 3.28
N ASN A 23 9.01 3.71 2.20
CA ASN A 23 9.30 4.44 0.96
C ASN A 23 8.04 5.03 0.31
N ALA A 24 6.94 4.29 0.26
CA ALA A 24 5.67 4.79 -0.27
C ALA A 24 5.14 5.97 0.55
N ALA A 25 5.15 5.84 1.89
CA ALA A 25 4.72 6.91 2.79
C ALA A 25 5.59 8.18 2.62
N ARG A 26 6.91 8.01 2.47
CA ARG A 26 7.83 9.11 2.22
C ARG A 26 7.59 9.81 0.88
N ILE A 27 7.33 9.07 -0.19
CA ILE A 27 7.00 9.68 -1.50
C ILE A 27 5.72 10.50 -1.39
N GLN A 28 4.72 10.00 -0.66
CA GLN A 28 3.49 10.73 -0.41
C GLN A 28 3.72 11.98 0.44
N GLU A 29 4.54 11.89 1.49
CA GLU A 29 4.92 13.05 2.31
C GLU A 29 5.62 14.13 1.48
N VAL A 30 6.49 13.75 0.53
CA VAL A 30 7.11 14.72 -0.39
C VAL A 30 6.04 15.44 -1.22
N PHE A 31 5.01 14.73 -1.69
CA PHE A 31 3.89 15.36 -2.39
C PHE A 31 3.13 16.32 -1.48
N ASP A 32 2.76 15.89 -0.26
CA ASP A 32 1.97 16.68 0.68
C ASP A 32 2.74 17.93 1.16
N THR A 33 4.02 17.79 1.51
CA THR A 33 4.88 18.91 1.93
C THR A 33 5.09 19.92 0.81
N ASN A 34 5.26 19.47 -0.44
CA ASN A 34 5.35 20.38 -1.58
C ASN A 34 4.00 21.07 -1.88
N LEU A 35 2.87 20.36 -1.70
CA LEU A 35 1.53 20.90 -1.98
C LEU A 35 1.11 21.97 -0.96
N PHE A 36 1.45 21.77 0.32
CA PHE A 36 1.09 22.67 1.42
C PHE A 36 2.22 23.62 1.83
N GLU A 37 3.34 23.64 1.08
CA GLU A 37 4.52 24.46 1.36
C GLU A 37 5.08 24.24 2.79
N LEU A 38 5.07 23.00 3.25
CA LEU A 38 5.56 22.60 4.57
C LEU A 38 7.03 22.18 4.52
N GLU A 39 7.76 22.44 5.59
CA GLU A 39 9.13 21.94 5.75
C GLU A 39 9.17 20.43 5.95
N TRP A 40 10.21 19.78 5.43
CA TRP A 40 10.41 18.35 5.61
C TRP A 40 10.81 18.02 7.05
N ASN A 41 10.05 17.13 7.70
CA ASN A 41 10.33 16.72 9.08
C ASN A 41 11.23 15.47 9.14
N GLU A 42 12.54 15.68 9.22
CA GLU A 42 13.51 14.58 9.33
C GLU A 42 13.39 13.78 10.64
N ILE A 43 12.88 14.40 11.70
CA ILE A 43 12.75 13.76 13.01
C ILE A 43 11.68 12.67 12.98
N VAL A 44 10.52 12.98 12.36
CA VAL A 44 9.37 12.09 12.32
C VAL A 44 9.44 11.13 11.13
N VAL A 45 9.81 11.64 9.96
CA VAL A 45 9.72 10.89 8.68
C VAL A 45 11.04 10.22 8.30
N GLY A 46 12.15 10.74 8.83
CA GLY A 46 13.51 10.33 8.49
C GLY A 46 14.00 11.01 7.21
N LYS A 47 14.93 10.35 6.52
CA LYS A 47 15.54 10.88 5.29
C LYS A 47 14.51 11.00 4.17
N LYS A 48 14.57 12.13 3.46
CA LYS A 48 13.80 12.36 2.23
C LYS A 48 14.10 11.25 1.22
N PRO A 49 13.09 10.69 0.54
CA PRO A 49 13.30 9.65 -0.46
C PRO A 49 14.00 10.24 -1.69
N GLU A 50 14.79 9.41 -2.38
CA GLU A 50 15.38 9.77 -3.67
C GLU A 50 14.29 9.99 -4.73
N TYR A 51 14.43 11.07 -5.52
CA TYR A 51 13.47 11.40 -6.57
C TYR A 51 13.46 10.34 -7.68
N GLU A 52 14.62 9.73 -7.94
CA GLU A 52 14.81 8.63 -8.89
C GLU A 52 13.91 7.44 -8.55
N LEU A 53 13.75 7.12 -7.26
CA LEU A 53 12.87 6.05 -6.81
C LEU A 53 11.41 6.31 -7.22
N ALA A 54 10.92 7.53 -7.03
CA ALA A 54 9.57 7.90 -7.42
C ALA A 54 9.40 7.84 -8.96
N TYR A 55 10.38 8.35 -9.70
CA TYR A 55 10.38 8.32 -11.16
C TYR A 55 10.39 6.90 -11.73
N GLU A 56 11.26 6.02 -11.24
CA GLU A 56 11.33 4.63 -11.66
C GLU A 56 10.01 3.88 -11.40
N LYS A 57 9.38 4.14 -10.25
CA LYS A 57 8.07 3.54 -9.93
C LYS A 57 6.97 4.09 -10.81
N ALA A 58 6.93 5.39 -11.05
CA ALA A 58 5.98 5.99 -11.98
C ALA A 58 6.13 5.39 -13.39
N LYS A 59 7.37 5.24 -13.87
CA LYS A 59 7.66 4.59 -15.16
C LYS A 59 7.19 3.15 -15.22
N LYS A 60 7.38 2.39 -14.14
CA LYS A 60 6.98 0.99 -14.06
C LYS A 60 5.46 0.80 -13.97
N TYR A 61 4.74 1.72 -13.32
CA TYR A 61 3.34 1.50 -12.93
C TYR A 61 2.32 2.50 -13.51
N GLY A 62 2.71 3.59 -14.19
CA GLY A 62 1.78 4.69 -14.48
C GLY A 62 2.16 5.66 -15.61
N LEU A 63 2.66 5.16 -16.75
CA LEU A 63 2.90 5.98 -17.94
C LEU A 63 1.99 5.67 -19.14
N ASP A 64 1.06 4.70 -19.03
CA ASP A 64 0.04 4.50 -20.05
C ASP A 64 -1.00 5.62 -20.01
N ALA A 65 -1.42 6.08 -21.20
CA ALA A 65 -2.28 7.25 -21.36
C ALA A 65 -3.60 7.12 -20.57
N GLU A 66 -4.17 5.90 -20.52
CA GLU A 66 -5.40 5.61 -19.79
C GLU A 66 -5.24 5.80 -18.27
N ARG A 67 -4.14 5.31 -17.67
CA ARG A 67 -3.93 5.52 -16.23
C ARG A 67 -3.64 6.97 -15.90
N ILE A 68 -2.94 7.69 -16.77
CA ILE A 68 -2.73 9.13 -16.59
C ILE A 68 -4.06 9.87 -16.55
N VAL A 69 -5.01 9.53 -17.44
CA VAL A 69 -6.36 10.10 -17.41
C VAL A 69 -7.07 9.76 -16.11
N ASN A 70 -7.07 8.48 -15.71
CA ASN A 70 -7.68 8.04 -14.44
C ASN A 70 -7.08 8.73 -13.21
N LEU A 71 -5.77 9.03 -13.23
CA LEU A 71 -5.09 9.76 -12.16
C LEU A 71 -5.48 11.23 -12.14
N LYS A 72 -5.66 11.86 -13.30
CA LYS A 72 -6.13 13.26 -13.39
C LYS A 72 -7.59 13.40 -12.95
N GLU A 73 -8.42 12.41 -13.27
CA GLU A 73 -9.84 12.36 -12.90
C GLU A 73 -10.08 11.76 -11.50
N TRP A 74 -9.01 11.48 -10.75
CA TRP A 74 -9.08 10.91 -9.41
C TRP A 74 -9.90 11.75 -8.43
N TYR A 75 -9.76 13.07 -8.55
CA TYR A 75 -10.49 14.02 -7.72
C TYR A 75 -11.71 14.57 -8.49
N PRO A 76 -12.87 14.72 -7.82
CA PRO A 76 -14.06 15.27 -8.45
C PRO A 76 -13.83 16.68 -9.02
N THR A 77 -14.28 16.93 -10.25
CA THR A 77 -14.23 18.25 -10.92
C THR A 77 -15.02 19.35 -10.20
N VAL A 78 -15.88 18.97 -9.24
CA VAL A 78 -16.58 19.92 -8.35
C VAL A 78 -15.60 20.74 -7.51
N ILE A 79 -14.40 20.22 -7.23
CA ILE A 79 -13.37 20.88 -6.41
C ILE A 79 -12.90 22.19 -7.05
N ASP A 80 -12.90 22.29 -8.38
CA ASP A 80 -12.48 23.49 -9.11
C ASP A 80 -13.39 24.70 -8.87
N LYS A 81 -14.61 24.47 -8.34
CA LYS A 81 -15.62 25.51 -8.10
C LYS A 81 -15.70 25.96 -6.63
N VAL A 82 -14.88 25.38 -5.75
CA VAL A 82 -14.93 25.64 -4.30
C VAL A 82 -13.72 26.46 -3.86
N THR A 83 -13.87 27.27 -2.81
CA THR A 83 -12.74 27.95 -2.16
C THR A 83 -11.65 26.94 -1.79
N SER A 84 -10.39 27.33 -1.99
CA SER A 84 -9.19 26.47 -1.85
C SER A 84 -9.22 25.54 -0.64
N ILE A 85 -9.60 26.02 0.55
CA ILE A 85 -9.59 25.21 1.77
C ILE A 85 -10.60 24.06 1.77
N PHE A 86 -11.80 24.26 1.24
CA PHE A 86 -12.80 23.20 1.13
C PHE A 86 -12.40 22.18 0.06
N GLY A 87 -11.76 22.63 -1.01
CA GLY A 87 -11.17 21.75 -2.01
C GLY A 87 -10.15 20.78 -1.40
N VAL A 88 -9.25 21.30 -0.56
CA VAL A 88 -8.28 20.50 0.20
C VAL A 88 -9.00 19.47 1.09
N PHE A 89 -10.03 19.88 1.84
CA PHE A 89 -10.81 18.95 2.68
C PHE A 89 -11.47 17.82 1.86
N PHE A 90 -12.01 18.12 0.67
CA PHE A 90 -12.58 17.10 -0.20
C PHE A 90 -11.50 16.13 -0.70
N CYS A 91 -10.36 16.63 -1.15
CA CYS A 91 -9.23 15.78 -1.57
C CYS A 91 -8.77 14.86 -0.44
N GLN A 92 -8.57 15.40 0.76
CA GLN A 92 -8.17 14.61 1.94
C GLN A 92 -9.19 13.53 2.28
N ARG A 93 -10.49 13.86 2.24
CA ARG A 93 -11.56 12.89 2.47
C ARG A 93 -11.53 11.75 1.44
N VAL A 94 -11.34 12.07 0.16
CA VAL A 94 -11.24 11.06 -0.92
C VAL A 94 -10.04 10.14 -0.66
N ASN A 95 -8.89 10.70 -0.28
CA ASN A 95 -7.69 9.92 0.03
C ASN A 95 -7.89 8.97 1.22
N ILE A 96 -8.49 9.45 2.32
CA ILE A 96 -8.80 8.62 3.50
C ILE A 96 -9.77 7.49 3.13
N TYR A 97 -10.82 7.81 2.37
CA TYR A 97 -11.80 6.82 1.95
C TYR A 97 -11.17 5.74 1.08
N TRP A 98 -10.31 6.13 0.14
CA TRP A 98 -9.60 5.19 -0.71
C TRP A 98 -8.65 4.30 0.09
N ASP A 99 -7.83 4.87 0.99
CA ASP A 99 -6.89 4.11 1.84
C ASP A 99 -7.64 3.10 2.71
N THR A 100 -8.75 3.52 3.33
CA THR A 100 -9.62 2.63 4.12
C THR A 100 -10.12 1.46 3.29
N ARG A 101 -10.61 1.71 2.07
CA ARG A 101 -11.12 0.66 1.18
C ARG A 101 -10.01 -0.29 0.75
N MET A 102 -8.80 0.21 0.49
CA MET A 102 -7.65 -0.63 0.15
C MET A 102 -7.22 -1.52 1.32
N ARG A 103 -7.19 -0.99 2.55
CA ARG A 103 -6.89 -1.79 3.75
C ARG A 103 -7.92 -2.88 4.00
N LEU A 104 -9.21 -2.59 3.79
CA LEU A 104 -10.28 -3.59 3.91
C LEU A 104 -10.12 -4.72 2.88
N ARG A 105 -9.83 -4.37 1.61
CA ARG A 105 -9.60 -5.36 0.55
C ARG A 105 -8.36 -6.21 0.83
N TYR A 106 -7.27 -5.58 1.26
CA TYR A 106 -6.04 -6.27 1.63
C TYR A 106 -6.27 -7.24 2.80
N SER A 107 -6.95 -6.78 3.86
CA SER A 107 -7.30 -7.63 5.01
C SER A 107 -8.16 -8.83 4.59
N LEU A 108 -9.15 -8.62 3.73
CA LEU A 108 -9.99 -9.70 3.21
C LEU A 108 -9.17 -10.69 2.37
N ALA A 109 -8.27 -10.20 1.51
CA ALA A 109 -7.41 -11.06 0.69
C ALA A 109 -6.47 -11.92 1.55
N VAL A 110 -5.82 -11.33 2.56
CA VAL A 110 -4.97 -12.06 3.52
C VAL A 110 -5.79 -13.12 4.26
N ARG A 111 -6.99 -12.78 4.74
CA ARG A 111 -7.88 -13.73 5.43
C ARG A 111 -8.26 -14.91 4.53
N MET A 112 -8.61 -14.65 3.26
CA MET A 112 -8.93 -15.71 2.29
C MET A 112 -7.75 -16.64 2.04
N ILE A 113 -6.54 -16.09 1.90
CA ILE A 113 -5.32 -16.89 1.70
C ILE A 113 -5.06 -17.80 2.90
N LEU A 114 -5.21 -17.29 4.13
CA LEU A 114 -5.04 -18.08 5.34
C LEU A 114 -6.03 -19.25 5.42
N VAL A 115 -7.32 -18.99 5.16
CA VAL A 115 -8.35 -20.04 5.13
C VAL A 115 -8.02 -21.11 4.08
N LEU A 116 -7.55 -20.73 2.90
CA LEU A 116 -7.16 -21.68 1.85
C LEU A 116 -5.95 -22.54 2.26
N ILE A 117 -4.96 -21.97 2.95
CA ILE A 117 -3.82 -22.72 3.47
C ILE A 117 -4.29 -23.74 4.53
N GLU A 118 -5.15 -23.32 5.46
CA GLU A 118 -5.70 -24.22 6.50
C GLU A 118 -6.47 -25.39 5.88
N LEU A 119 -7.33 -25.12 4.89
CA LEU A 119 -8.04 -26.17 4.15
C LEU A 119 -7.09 -27.10 3.38
N GLY A 120 -6.03 -26.56 2.77
CA GLY A 120 -5.02 -27.34 2.08
C GLY A 120 -4.27 -28.30 3.00
N VAL A 121 -3.86 -27.82 4.19
CA VAL A 121 -3.19 -28.64 5.21
C VAL A 121 -4.12 -29.72 5.76
N MET A 122 -5.38 -29.38 6.05
CA MET A 122 -6.38 -30.36 6.48
C MET A 122 -6.63 -31.43 5.41
N GLY A 123 -6.79 -31.03 4.15
CA GLY A 123 -6.96 -31.93 3.02
C GLY A 123 -5.78 -32.90 2.84
N TYR A 124 -4.55 -32.39 2.93
CA TYR A 124 -3.34 -33.21 2.88
C TYR A 124 -3.25 -34.21 4.03
N GLY A 125 -3.63 -33.79 5.25
CA GLY A 125 -3.69 -34.68 6.43
C GLY A 125 -4.69 -35.82 6.27
N ILE A 126 -5.86 -35.54 5.67
CA ILE A 126 -6.86 -36.58 5.38
C ILE A 126 -6.37 -37.53 4.29
N TYR A 127 -5.76 -36.98 3.22
CA TYR A 127 -5.22 -37.78 2.11
C TYR A 127 -4.13 -38.74 2.57
N THR A 128 -3.14 -38.25 3.32
CA THR A 128 -2.05 -39.09 3.87
C THR A 128 -2.56 -40.16 4.85
N LYS A 129 -3.60 -39.86 5.64
CA LYS A 129 -4.24 -40.86 6.50
C LYS A 129 -4.99 -41.93 5.70
N LYS A 130 -5.59 -41.56 4.56
CA LYS A 130 -6.31 -42.50 3.68
C LYS A 130 -5.36 -43.45 2.96
N ASP A 131 -4.17 -43.00 2.54
CA ASP A 131 -3.15 -43.85 1.90
C ASP A 131 -2.47 -44.84 2.88
N MET A 132 -2.72 -44.71 4.19
CA MET A 132 -2.13 -45.55 5.24
C MET A 132 -3.04 -46.73 5.68
N PHE A 133 -4.25 -46.83 5.12
CA PHE A 133 -5.21 -47.92 5.32
C PHE A 133 -5.54 -48.61 4.00
#